data_AF-A0A7L1R6B7-F1
#
_entry.id   AF-A0A7L1R6B7-F1
#
_cell.length_a   1.000
_cell.length_b   1.000
_cell.length_c   1.000
_cell.angle_alpha   90.00
_cell.angle_beta   90.00
_cell.angle_gamma   90.00
#
_symmetry.space_group_name_H-M   'P 1'
#
loop_
_entity.id
_entity.type
_entity.pdbx_description
1 polymer ?
#
loop_
_entity_poly.entity_id
_entity_poly.type
_entity_poly.pdbx_seq_one_letter_code
_entity_poly.pdbx_strand_id
1 'polypeptide(L)'
;FGPSGKAPRNSKESSRHSEDQMIIDAGQRQLGARQCNSCGMLFSPAVPEDRLQHLRHHQRLREGLRYLGWKQERVVDEFWDGKIVLILPGDPRYAVSKALSVLSLVDSELGSPGWAQLPPSARVYLFIGNGNWVLGCLTAQPLSQ
;
A
#
# COMPACT_ATOMS: atom_id res chain seq x y z
N PHE A 1 62.76 29.29 -33.36
CA PHE A 1 63.13 28.22 -32.42
C PHE A 1 62.41 28.46 -31.10
N GLY A 2 61.59 27.52 -30.63
CA GLY A 2 60.82 27.59 -29.37
C GLY A 2 59.30 27.53 -29.58
N PRO A 3 58.52 26.75 -28.80
CA PRO A 3 57.60 25.77 -29.37
C PRO A 3 56.10 25.98 -29.08
N SER A 4 55.32 25.68 -30.13
CA SER A 4 54.10 24.85 -30.18
C SER A 4 53.28 24.65 -28.89
N GLY A 5 52.05 25.19 -28.91
CA GLY A 5 51.04 24.98 -27.88
C GLY A 5 50.44 23.57 -27.87
N LYS A 6 49.90 23.17 -26.72
CA LYS A 6 48.95 22.06 -26.58
C LYS A 6 47.92 22.39 -25.50
N ALA A 7 46.66 22.41 -25.89
CA ALA A 7 45.51 22.38 -25.00
C ALA A 7 45.43 21.02 -24.27
N PRO A 8 44.89 20.96 -23.04
CA PRO A 8 44.70 19.70 -22.35
C PRO A 8 43.65 18.86 -23.07
N ARG A 9 44.04 17.61 -23.38
CA ARG A 9 43.20 16.61 -24.04
C ARG A 9 42.19 16.06 -23.02
N ASN A 10 40.90 16.18 -23.34
CA ASN A 10 39.84 15.40 -22.72
C ASN A 10 40.21 13.90 -22.75
N SER A 11 40.43 13.31 -21.58
CA SER A 11 40.44 11.87 -21.41
C SER A 11 39.01 11.37 -21.51
N LYS A 12 38.73 10.67 -22.61
CA LYS A 12 37.57 9.79 -22.76
C LYS A 12 37.54 8.81 -21.59
N GLU A 13 36.68 9.07 -20.62
CA GLU A 13 36.21 8.08 -19.68
C GLU A 13 34.83 7.62 -20.15
N SER A 14 34.82 6.77 -21.19
CA SER A 14 33.62 6.01 -21.53
C SER A 14 33.55 4.83 -20.57
N SER A 15 33.06 5.07 -19.35
CA SER A 15 32.56 4.00 -18.50
C SER A 15 31.41 3.32 -19.25
N ARG A 16 31.70 2.13 -19.78
CA ARG A 16 30.77 1.28 -20.52
C ARG A 16 29.79 0.62 -19.57
N HIS A 17 28.90 1.42 -19.00
CA HIS A 17 27.58 1.00 -18.55
C HIS A 17 26.62 2.14 -18.89
N SER A 18 26.33 2.30 -20.19
CA SER A 18 25.07 2.89 -20.62
C SER A 18 24.00 1.87 -20.23
N GLU A 19 23.55 1.90 -18.99
CA GLU A 19 22.15 1.55 -18.75
C GLU A 19 21.38 2.58 -19.57
N ASP A 20 20.83 2.12 -20.70
CA ASP A 20 20.18 2.98 -21.68
C ASP A 20 19.18 3.90 -20.97
N GLN A 21 19.52 5.19 -20.89
CA GLN A 21 18.61 6.18 -20.33
C GLN A 21 17.45 6.35 -21.33
N MET A 22 16.44 5.48 -21.23
CA MET A 22 15.27 5.44 -22.12
C MET A 22 14.28 6.60 -21.87
N ILE A 23 14.56 7.44 -20.87
CA ILE A 23 13.67 8.52 -20.45
C ILE A 23 14.42 9.85 -20.60
N ILE A 24 13.97 10.63 -21.59
CA ILE A 24 14.41 12.00 -21.82
C ILE A 24 13.29 12.92 -21.36
N ASP A 25 13.55 13.72 -20.33
CA ASP A 25 12.60 14.76 -19.90
C ASP A 25 12.67 15.97 -20.84
N ALA A 26 12.00 15.83 -21.99
CA ALA A 26 11.85 16.87 -22.99
C ALA A 26 10.55 17.68 -22.79
N GLY A 27 10.15 17.95 -21.54
CA GLY A 27 8.92 18.70 -21.23
C GLY A 27 7.63 17.89 -21.39
N GLN A 28 7.71 16.56 -21.24
CA GLN A 28 6.55 15.68 -21.29
C GLN A 28 5.70 15.84 -20.02
N ARG A 29 4.43 16.22 -20.17
CA ARG A 29 3.52 16.57 -19.05
C ARG A 29 3.11 15.40 -18.13
N GLN A 30 3.60 14.18 -18.34
CA GLN A 30 3.16 12.97 -17.63
C GLN A 30 4.28 12.03 -17.14
N LEU A 31 5.52 12.52 -17.05
CA LEU A 31 6.64 11.73 -16.52
C LEU A 31 6.64 11.63 -14.99
N GLY A 32 5.94 12.53 -14.29
CA GLY A 32 5.93 12.58 -12.84
C GLY A 32 5.09 11.48 -12.18
N ALA A 33 5.53 11.05 -10.99
CA ALA A 33 4.73 10.21 -10.11
C ALA A 33 3.41 10.93 -9.76
N ARG A 34 2.30 10.19 -9.77
CA ARG A 34 0.98 10.68 -9.39
C ARG A 34 0.36 9.80 -8.32
N GLN A 35 -0.54 10.38 -7.53
CA GLN A 35 -1.33 9.62 -6.57
C GLN A 35 -2.60 9.08 -7.23
N CYS A 36 -2.92 7.80 -6.97
CA CYS A 36 -4.21 7.24 -7.37
C CYS A 36 -5.32 7.76 -6.45
N ASN A 37 -6.31 8.46 -7.00
CA ASN A 37 -7.42 9.03 -6.22
C ASN A 37 -8.27 7.98 -5.49
N SER A 38 -8.23 6.72 -5.94
CA SER A 38 -9.07 5.64 -5.40
C SER A 38 -8.36 4.68 -4.45
N CYS A 39 -7.02 4.55 -4.54
CA CYS A 39 -6.27 3.67 -3.63
C CYS A 39 -5.10 4.36 -2.92
N GLY A 40 -4.85 5.64 -3.19
CA GLY A 40 -3.82 6.43 -2.52
C GLY A 40 -2.37 6.13 -2.93
N MET A 41 -2.12 5.08 -3.72
CA MET A 41 -0.77 4.70 -4.15
C MET A 41 -0.14 5.77 -5.06
N LEU A 42 1.11 6.12 -4.78
CA LEU A 42 1.96 6.90 -5.68
C LEU A 42 2.60 5.97 -6.73
N PHE A 43 2.46 6.32 -8.00
CA PHE A 43 3.04 5.53 -9.09
C PHE A 43 3.33 6.42 -10.32
N SER A 44 4.27 6.00 -11.16
CA SER A 44 4.59 6.69 -12.42
C SER A 44 3.81 6.06 -13.57
N PRO A 45 2.82 6.74 -14.18
CA PRO A 45 2.01 6.15 -15.24
C PRO A 45 2.83 5.83 -16.49
N ALA A 46 3.91 6.57 -16.73
CA ALA A 46 4.80 6.38 -17.86
C ALA A 46 5.68 5.12 -17.75
N VAL A 47 5.88 4.58 -16.54
CA VAL A 47 6.68 3.38 -16.30
C VAL A 47 5.76 2.15 -16.29
N PRO A 48 5.93 1.18 -17.23
CA PRO A 48 5.09 -0.01 -17.31
C PRO A 48 5.08 -0.84 -16.02
N GLU A 49 6.22 -0.97 -15.36
CA GLU A 49 6.41 -1.73 -14.13
C GLU A 49 5.60 -1.13 -12.98
N ASP A 50 5.71 0.18 -12.77
CA ASP A 50 4.91 0.94 -11.78
C ASP A 50 3.42 0.78 -12.05
N ARG A 51 3.00 0.85 -13.32
CA ARG A 51 1.59 0.67 -13.69
C ARG A 51 1.09 -0.73 -13.35
N LEU A 52 1.90 -1.75 -13.62
CA LEU A 52 1.58 -3.15 -13.28
C LEU A 52 1.48 -3.34 -11.76
N GLN A 53 2.42 -2.77 -11.00
CA GLN A 53 2.39 -2.81 -9.54
C GLN A 53 1.17 -2.09 -8.99
N HIS A 54 0.85 -0.91 -9.52
CA HIS A 54 -0.36 -0.17 -9.17
C HIS A 54 -1.62 -1.01 -9.39
N LEU A 55 -1.77 -1.68 -10.54
CA LEU A 55 -2.93 -2.53 -10.80
C LEU A 55 -3.06 -3.68 -9.79
N ARG A 56 -1.95 -4.34 -9.46
CA ARG A 56 -1.93 -5.44 -8.46
C ARG A 56 -2.31 -4.94 -7.06
N HIS A 57 -1.72 -3.83 -6.63
CA HIS A 57 -2.02 -3.21 -5.35
C HIS A 57 -3.48 -2.73 -5.29
N HIS A 58 -3.96 -2.10 -6.36
CA HIS A 58 -5.33 -1.62 -6.47
C HIS A 58 -6.36 -2.74 -6.34
N GLN A 59 -6.12 -3.88 -7.01
CA GLN A 59 -6.98 -5.06 -6.89
C GLN A 59 -6.99 -5.61 -5.45
N ARG A 60 -5.80 -5.80 -4.85
CA ARG A 60 -5.67 -6.33 -3.48
C ARG A 60 -6.38 -5.47 -2.45
N LEU A 61 -6.21 -4.15 -2.51
CA LEU A 61 -6.91 -3.22 -1.61
C LEU A 61 -8.43 -3.29 -1.81
N ARG A 62 -8.89 -3.31 -3.06
CA ARG A 62 -10.33 -3.34 -3.35
C ARG A 62 -10.99 -4.61 -2.84
N GLU A 63 -10.33 -5.75 -2.99
CA GLU A 63 -10.85 -7.03 -2.49
C GLU A 63 -10.77 -7.09 -0.96
N GLY A 64 -9.63 -6.72 -0.39
CA GLY A 64 -9.37 -6.86 1.05
C GLY A 64 -10.09 -5.82 1.91
N LEU A 65 -10.47 -4.66 1.40
CA LEU A 65 -11.24 -3.64 2.15
C LEU A 65 -12.76 -3.73 1.95
N ARG A 66 -13.26 -4.43 0.93
CA ARG A 66 -14.71 -4.57 0.70
C ARG A 66 -15.40 -5.37 1.80
N TYR A 67 -16.47 -4.84 2.39
CA TYR A 67 -17.21 -5.47 3.48
C TYR A 67 -18.67 -5.71 3.10
N LEU A 68 -19.04 -6.96 2.82
CA LEU A 68 -20.39 -7.28 2.32
C LEU A 68 -21.48 -7.36 3.41
N GLY A 69 -21.10 -7.20 4.67
CA GLY A 69 -21.97 -7.45 5.81
C GLY A 69 -22.15 -8.94 6.12
N TRP A 70 -22.47 -9.22 7.38
CA TRP A 70 -22.72 -10.57 7.90
C TRP A 70 -24.08 -10.64 8.59
N LYS A 71 -24.63 -11.85 8.70
CA LYS A 71 -25.93 -12.05 9.40
C LYS A 71 -25.84 -11.70 10.88
N GLN A 72 -24.69 -11.92 11.51
CA GLN A 72 -24.44 -11.59 12.90
C GLN A 72 -23.14 -10.79 12.95
N GLU A 73 -23.27 -9.50 13.23
CA GLU A 73 -22.17 -8.58 13.42
C GLU A 73 -22.18 -8.09 14.87
N ARG A 74 -21.00 -8.03 15.49
CA ARG A 74 -20.84 -7.41 16.79
C ARG A 74 -20.52 -5.93 16.59
N VAL A 75 -21.57 -5.13 16.37
CA VAL A 75 -21.45 -3.67 16.29
C VAL A 75 -21.28 -3.12 17.71
N VAL A 76 -20.23 -2.32 17.93
CA VAL A 76 -19.94 -1.71 19.24
C VAL A 76 -20.26 -0.22 19.27
N ASP A 77 -20.36 0.43 18.12
CA ASP A 77 -20.78 1.82 18.00
C ASP A 77 -21.27 2.14 16.58
N GLU A 78 -22.14 3.12 16.45
CA GLU A 78 -22.73 3.57 15.18
C GLU A 78 -22.63 5.09 15.03
N PHE A 79 -22.34 5.52 13.81
CA PHE A 79 -22.12 6.91 13.45
C PHE A 79 -22.94 7.26 12.20
N TRP A 80 -23.02 8.55 11.89
CA TRP A 80 -23.74 9.04 10.71
C TRP A 80 -23.07 8.61 9.39
N ASP A 81 -21.76 8.32 9.42
CA ASP A 81 -20.94 7.93 8.26
C ASP A 81 -20.52 6.46 8.26
N GLY A 82 -20.90 5.67 9.28
CA GLY A 82 -20.53 4.26 9.37
C GLY A 82 -20.79 3.63 10.73
N LYS A 83 -20.09 2.53 11.01
CA LYS A 83 -20.19 1.79 12.27
C LYS A 83 -18.88 1.09 12.61
N ILE A 84 -18.69 0.77 13.89
CA ILE A 84 -17.54 0.01 14.37
C ILE A 84 -17.97 -1.41 14.70
N VAL A 85 -17.29 -2.40 14.11
CA VAL A 85 -17.48 -3.83 14.37
C VAL A 85 -16.29 -4.38 15.13
N LEU A 86 -16.54 -5.15 16.19
CA LEU A 86 -15.52 -5.85 16.97
C LEU A 86 -15.43 -7.33 16.58
N ILE A 87 -14.22 -7.77 16.24
CA ILE A 87 -13.88 -9.15 15.92
C ILE A 87 -12.94 -9.71 16.99
N LEU A 88 -13.27 -10.90 17.47
CA LEU A 88 -12.49 -11.67 18.45
C LEU A 88 -11.91 -12.94 17.80
N PRO A 89 -10.82 -13.51 18.32
CA PRO A 89 -10.21 -14.72 17.77
C PRO A 89 -11.13 -15.94 17.75
N GLY A 90 -12.14 -15.99 18.63
CA GLY A 90 -13.14 -17.07 18.70
C GLY A 90 -14.34 -16.89 17.79
N ASP A 91 -14.41 -15.80 17.01
CA ASP A 91 -15.53 -15.55 16.10
C ASP A 91 -15.51 -16.50 14.89
N PRO A 92 -16.62 -16.58 14.12
CA PRO A 92 -16.67 -17.40 12.91
C PRO A 92 -15.52 -17.10 11.94
N ARG A 93 -15.05 -18.13 11.24
CA ARG A 93 -13.88 -18.04 10.35
C ARG A 93 -13.95 -16.88 9.36
N TYR A 94 -15.12 -16.58 8.79
CA TYR A 94 -15.27 -15.48 7.84
C TYR A 94 -14.91 -14.11 8.48
N ALA A 95 -15.19 -13.92 9.76
CA ALA A 95 -14.92 -12.68 10.47
C ALA A 95 -13.44 -12.56 10.80
N VAL A 96 -12.85 -13.64 11.35
CA VAL A 96 -11.43 -13.69 11.67
C VAL A 96 -10.57 -13.56 10.40
N SER A 97 -10.92 -14.26 9.31
CA SER A 97 -10.24 -14.13 8.02
C SER A 97 -10.35 -12.73 7.45
N LYS A 98 -11.48 -12.04 7.63
CA LYS A 98 -11.62 -10.65 7.21
C LYS A 98 -10.70 -9.72 8.01
N ALA A 99 -10.62 -9.88 9.32
CA ALA A 99 -9.69 -9.14 10.17
C ALA A 99 -8.24 -9.36 9.73
N LEU A 100 -7.81 -10.61 9.57
CA LEU A 100 -6.45 -10.95 9.12
C LEU A 100 -6.15 -10.40 7.72
N SER A 101 -7.12 -10.44 6.79
CA SER A 101 -6.96 -9.86 5.46
C SER A 101 -6.74 -8.34 5.50
N VAL A 102 -7.47 -7.62 6.36
CA VAL A 102 -7.29 -6.17 6.54
C VAL A 102 -5.93 -5.89 7.20
N LEU A 103 -5.57 -6.63 8.24
CA LEU A 103 -4.27 -6.46 8.92
C LEU A 103 -3.10 -6.74 7.98
N SER A 104 -3.18 -7.79 7.16
CA SER A 104 -2.15 -8.08 6.16
C SER A 104 -2.00 -6.98 5.11
N LEU A 105 -3.07 -6.25 4.77
CA LEU A 105 -2.96 -5.06 3.90
C LEU A 105 -2.22 -3.94 4.63
N VAL A 106 -2.59 -3.66 5.89
CA VAL A 106 -1.92 -2.64 6.70
C VAL A 106 -0.44 -2.96 6.90
N ASP A 107 -0.10 -4.20 7.23
CA ASP A 107 1.29 -4.64 7.41
C ASP A 107 2.11 -4.49 6.12
N SER A 108 1.51 -4.81 4.96
CA SER A 108 2.16 -4.62 3.67
C SER A 108 2.48 -3.15 3.37
N GLU A 109 1.62 -2.22 3.80
CA GLU A 109 1.86 -0.78 3.63
C GLU A 109 2.89 -0.24 4.64
N LEU A 110 2.97 -0.84 5.84
CA LEU A 110 3.93 -0.47 6.89
C LEU A 110 5.28 -1.18 6.76
N GLY A 111 5.41 -2.18 5.88
CA GLY A 111 6.59 -3.04 5.81
C GLY A 111 6.76 -3.97 7.02
N SER A 112 5.67 -4.26 7.72
CA SER A 112 5.64 -5.15 8.88
C SER A 112 5.42 -6.61 8.45
N PRO A 113 5.95 -7.61 9.18
CA PRO A 113 5.58 -9.00 8.96
C PRO A 113 4.09 -9.20 9.24
N GLY A 114 3.37 -9.83 8.32
CA GLY A 114 1.93 -10.06 8.43
C GLY A 114 1.54 -11.00 9.57
N TRP A 115 0.30 -10.89 10.05
CA TRP A 115 -0.28 -11.80 11.05
C TRP A 115 -0.68 -13.15 10.43
N ALA A 116 -0.10 -14.25 10.92
CA ALA A 116 -0.58 -15.60 10.58
C ALA A 116 -1.88 -15.94 11.32
N GLN A 117 -2.03 -15.44 12.56
CA GLN A 117 -3.19 -15.66 13.42
C GLN A 117 -3.37 -14.51 14.41
N LEU A 118 -4.61 -14.28 14.85
CA LEU A 118 -4.88 -13.31 15.91
C LEU A 118 -4.48 -13.89 17.28
N PRO A 119 -3.77 -13.15 18.14
CA PRO A 119 -3.49 -13.61 19.49
C PRO A 119 -4.78 -13.83 20.30
N PRO A 120 -4.81 -14.76 21.26
CA PRO A 120 -6.03 -15.14 21.97
C PRO A 120 -6.75 -13.99 22.69
N SER A 121 -6.00 -13.00 23.16
CA SER A 121 -6.51 -11.83 23.88
C SER A 121 -6.71 -10.60 22.99
N ALA A 122 -6.42 -10.71 21.69
CA ALA A 122 -6.55 -9.59 20.76
C ALA A 122 -8.01 -9.21 20.52
N ARG A 123 -8.23 -7.92 20.36
CA ARG A 123 -9.51 -7.32 19.95
C ARG A 123 -9.26 -6.51 18.70
N VAL A 124 -9.94 -6.86 17.61
CA VAL A 124 -9.81 -6.15 16.34
C VAL A 124 -11.08 -5.35 16.09
N TYR A 125 -10.94 -4.04 15.94
CA TYR A 125 -12.01 -3.13 15.61
C TYR A 125 -11.88 -2.71 14.15
N LEU A 126 -12.97 -2.81 13.39
CA LEU A 126 -13.05 -2.34 12.02
C LEU A 126 -14.09 -1.23 11.94
N PHE A 127 -13.72 -0.10 11.36
CA PHE A 127 -14.68 0.94 10.98
C PHE A 127 -15.18 0.67 9.57
N ILE A 128 -16.49 0.48 9.43
CA ILE A 128 -17.18 0.21 8.17
C ILE A 128 -17.96 1.47 7.78
N GLY A 129 -17.58 2.11 6.69
CA GLY A 129 -18.30 3.27 6.17
C GLY A 129 -19.60 2.88 5.45
N ASN A 130 -20.49 3.86 5.23
CA ASN A 130 -21.78 3.67 4.54
C ASN A 130 -21.66 3.01 3.14
N GLY A 131 -20.50 3.12 2.49
CA GLY A 131 -20.21 2.47 1.22
C GLY A 131 -19.89 0.96 1.32
N ASN A 132 -20.00 0.33 2.50
CA ASN A 132 -19.63 -1.07 2.72
C ASN A 132 -18.13 -1.34 2.49
N TRP A 133 -17.30 -0.40 2.94
CA TRP A 133 -15.85 -0.46 2.89
C TRP A 133 -15.27 -0.34 4.30
N VAL A 134 -14.23 -1.13 4.59
CA VAL A 134 -13.40 -0.94 5.77
C VAL A 134 -12.55 0.31 5.55
N LEU A 135 -12.79 1.36 6.35
CA LEU A 135 -12.06 2.63 6.26
C LEU A 135 -11.02 2.78 7.40
N GLY A 136 -11.13 1.96 8.44
CA GLY A 136 -10.21 1.98 9.57
C GLY A 136 -10.11 0.62 10.26
N CYS A 137 -8.95 0.37 10.87
CA CYS A 137 -8.69 -0.84 11.65
C CYS A 137 -7.88 -0.48 12.90
N LEU A 138 -8.20 -1.11 14.03
CA LEU A 138 -7.44 -1.00 15.27
C LEU A 138 -7.32 -2.38 15.91
N THR A 139 -6.12 -2.73 16.35
CA THR A 139 -5.86 -3.93 17.15
C THR A 139 -5.47 -3.52 18.56
N ALA A 140 -6.12 -4.13 19.55
CA ALA A 140 -5.83 -3.92 20.96
C ALA A 140 -5.54 -5.25 21.64
N GLN A 141 -4.54 -5.28 22.52
CA GLN A 141 -4.22 -6.42 23.36
C GLN A 141 -4.04 -5.93 24.80
N PRO A 142 -4.57 -6.66 25.79
CA PRO A 142 -4.31 -6.34 27.19
C PRO A 142 -2.83 -6.54 27.50
N LEU A 143 -2.26 -5.57 28.21
CA LEU A 143 -0.92 -5.71 28.78
C LEU A 143 -1.02 -6.54 30.06
N SER A 144 -0.27 -7.64 30.14
CA SER A 144 0.00 -8.29 31.43
C SER A 144 1.05 -7.48 32.16
N GLN A 145 0.70 -6.97 33.35
CA GLN A 145 1.67 -6.47 34.32
C GLN A 145 2.30 -7.63 35.09
#